data_AF-A0A1F8QW03-F1
#
_entry.id   AF-A0A1F8QW03-F1
#
_cell.length_a   1.000
_cell.length_b   1.000
_cell.length_c   1.000
_cell.angle_alpha   90.00
_cell.angle_beta   90.00
_cell.angle_gamma   90.00
#
_symmetry.space_group_name_H-M   'P 1'
#
loop_
_entity.id
_entity.type
_entity.pdbx_description
1 polymer ?
#
loop_
_entity_poly.entity_id
_entity_poly.type
_entity_poly.pdbx_seq_one_letter_code
_entity_poly.pdbx_strand_id
1 'polypeptide(L)'
;MAADQRGVLFNMVAPTDNVSAAARRAHVGRGTYYYWQPRYAAEGLAGLATERSRAPHRTRIPSIRGELHAQVLAYHQANPPSARRSV
;
A
#
# COMPACT_ATOMS: atom_id res chain seq x y z
N MET A 1 -10.46 -20.40 5.83
CA MET A 1 -9.46 -19.55 5.14
C MET A 1 -10.22 -18.75 4.09
N ALA A 2 -10.50 -17.47 4.35
CA ALA A 2 -11.22 -16.65 3.38
C ALA A 2 -10.32 -16.45 2.15
N ALA A 3 -10.78 -16.87 0.98
CA ALA A 3 -10.06 -16.63 -0.26
C ALA A 3 -10.01 -15.12 -0.50
N ASP A 4 -8.81 -14.55 -0.50
CA ASP A 4 -8.61 -13.14 -0.82
C ASP A 4 -9.14 -12.86 -2.25
N GLN A 5 -9.82 -11.74 -2.45
CA GLN A 5 -10.40 -11.34 -3.74
C GLN A 5 -9.33 -11.31 -4.84
N ARG A 6 -8.08 -11.00 -4.47
CA ARG A 6 -6.90 -11.02 -5.33
C ARG A 6 -6.61 -12.41 -5.87
N GLY A 7 -6.69 -13.43 -5.01
CA GLY A 7 -6.47 -14.82 -5.39
C GLY A 7 -7.57 -15.36 -6.33
N VAL A 8 -8.83 -15.00 -6.05
CA VAL A 8 -9.97 -15.38 -6.92
C VAL A 8 -9.81 -14.82 -8.32
N LEU A 9 -9.36 -13.57 -8.46
CA LEU A 9 -9.14 -12.94 -9.76
C LEU A 9 -8.12 -13.72 -10.61
N PHE A 10 -6.91 -13.93 -10.09
CA PHE A 10 -5.83 -14.52 -10.87
C PHE A 10 -6.01 -16.04 -11.09
N ASN A 11 -6.61 -16.75 -10.14
CA ASN A 11 -6.97 -18.16 -10.34
C ASN A 11 -8.03 -18.35 -11.44
N MET A 12 -8.92 -17.37 -11.65
CA MET A 12 -9.95 -17.42 -12.70
C MET A 12 -9.45 -16.99 -14.07
N VAL A 13 -8.46 -16.09 -14.15
CA VAL A 13 -7.86 -15.67 -15.43
C VAL A 13 -7.01 -16.79 -16.03
N ALA A 14 -6.21 -17.49 -15.21
CA ALA A 14 -5.27 -18.53 -15.69
C ALA A 14 -5.91 -19.59 -16.63
N PRO A 15 -7.12 -20.11 -16.37
CA PRO A 15 -7.76 -21.09 -17.27
C PRO A 15 -8.61 -20.51 -18.39
N THR A 16 -9.08 -19.25 -18.29
CA THR A 16 -10.09 -18.71 -19.23
C THR A 16 -9.58 -17.59 -20.14
N ASP A 17 -8.43 -16.99 -19.81
CA ASP A 17 -7.89 -15.77 -20.40
C ASP A 17 -8.91 -14.60 -20.50
N ASN A 18 -10.00 -14.68 -19.75
CA ASN A 18 -11.09 -13.71 -19.78
C ASN A 18 -11.06 -12.82 -18.53
N VAL A 19 -10.25 -11.78 -18.63
CA VAL A 19 -10.05 -10.78 -17.55
C VAL A 19 -11.36 -10.15 -17.11
N SER A 20 -12.28 -9.85 -18.03
CA SER A 20 -13.55 -9.20 -17.71
C SER A 20 -14.48 -10.09 -16.87
N ALA A 21 -14.55 -11.39 -17.19
CA ALA A 21 -15.34 -12.35 -16.44
C ALA A 21 -14.74 -12.61 -15.05
N ALA A 22 -13.42 -12.76 -14.97
CA ALA A 22 -12.70 -12.93 -13.71
C ALA A 22 -12.85 -11.72 -12.79
N ALA A 23 -12.72 -10.49 -13.33
CA ALA A 23 -12.90 -9.25 -12.58
C ALA A 23 -14.31 -9.12 -11.99
N ARG A 24 -15.34 -9.48 -12.78
CA ARG A 24 -16.73 -9.50 -12.30
C ARG A 24 -16.94 -10.51 -11.17
N ARG A 25 -16.35 -11.70 -11.28
CA ARG A 25 -16.42 -12.77 -10.26
C ARG A 25 -15.70 -12.38 -8.97
N ALA A 26 -14.56 -11.70 -9.08
CA ALA A 26 -13.76 -11.23 -7.96
C ALA A 26 -14.27 -9.90 -7.37
N HIS A 27 -15.36 -9.33 -7.91
CA HIS A 27 -15.92 -8.04 -7.51
C HIS A 27 -14.94 -6.86 -7.58
N VAL A 28 -14.06 -6.85 -8.59
CA VAL A 28 -13.09 -5.78 -8.83
C VAL A 28 -13.23 -5.22 -10.24
N GLY A 29 -12.72 -4.00 -10.45
CA GLY A 29 -12.65 -3.40 -11.79
C GLY A 29 -11.58 -4.06 -12.66
N ARG A 30 -11.76 -4.03 -13.98
CA ARG A 30 -10.76 -4.51 -14.95
C ARG A 30 -9.40 -3.81 -14.80
N GLY A 31 -9.39 -2.53 -14.43
CA GLY A 31 -8.15 -1.78 -14.19
C GLY A 31 -7.32 -2.36 -13.05
N THR A 32 -7.96 -2.93 -12.04
CA THR A 32 -7.28 -3.57 -10.90
C THR A 32 -6.46 -4.79 -11.34
N TYR A 33 -6.94 -5.54 -12.33
CA TYR A 33 -6.17 -6.65 -12.91
C TYR A 33 -4.83 -6.17 -13.48
N TYR A 34 -4.85 -5.16 -14.37
CA TYR A 34 -3.62 -4.66 -14.99
C TYR A 34 -2.68 -3.96 -14.00
N TYR A 35 -3.23 -3.36 -12.95
CA TYR A 35 -2.44 -2.81 -11.86
C TYR A 35 -1.71 -3.90 -11.06
N TRP A 36 -2.33 -5.06 -10.86
CA TRP A 36 -1.76 -6.20 -10.13
C TRP A 36 -0.94 -7.15 -10.99
N GLN A 37 -1.18 -7.22 -12.30
CA GLN A 37 -0.50 -8.12 -13.24
C GLN A 37 1.03 -8.09 -13.13
N PRO A 38 1.73 -6.94 -13.12
CA PRO A 38 3.20 -6.94 -13.03
C PRO A 38 3.69 -7.52 -11.69
N ARG A 39 2.93 -7.33 -10.61
CA ARG A 39 3.27 -7.88 -9.27
C ARG A 39 3.06 -9.39 -9.25
N TYR A 40 1.94 -9.86 -9.81
CA TYR A 40 1.65 -11.28 -9.94
C TYR A 40 2.68 -11.99 -10.83
N ALA A 41 3.12 -11.36 -11.91
CA ALA A 41 4.14 -11.92 -12.80
C ALA A 41 5.52 -12.07 -12.11
N ALA A 42 5.86 -11.16 -11.19
CA ALA A 42 7.14 -11.19 -10.49
C ALA A 42 7.16 -12.15 -9.29
N GLU A 43 6.08 -12.17 -8.50
CA GLU A 43 6.07 -12.78 -7.15
C GLU A 43 4.86 -13.70 -6.92
N GLY A 44 4.03 -13.94 -7.94
CA GLY A 44 2.81 -14.74 -7.84
C GLY A 44 1.79 -14.16 -6.86
N LEU A 45 1.03 -15.04 -6.20
CA LEU A 45 0.06 -14.64 -5.18
C LEU A 45 0.72 -13.97 -3.95
N ALA A 46 1.99 -14.31 -3.65
CA ALA A 46 2.72 -13.71 -2.53
C ALA A 46 2.93 -12.20 -2.74
N GLY A 47 3.23 -11.77 -3.96
CA GLY A 47 3.36 -10.35 -4.32
C GLY A 47 2.08 -9.53 -4.18
N LEU A 48 0.93 -10.21 -4.08
CA LEU A 48 -0.39 -9.63 -3.88
C LEU A 48 -0.88 -9.70 -2.44
N ALA A 49 -0.26 -10.49 -1.56
CA ALA A 49 -0.67 -10.61 -0.17
C ALA A 49 -0.46 -9.30 0.61
N THR A 50 0.62 -8.57 0.31
CA THR A 50 0.96 -7.33 1.01
C THR A 50 0.36 -6.11 0.30
N GLU A 51 -0.48 -5.37 1.03
CA GLU A 51 -0.93 -4.03 0.63
C GLU A 51 0.30 -3.14 0.41
N ARG A 52 0.44 -2.50 -0.75
CA ARG A 52 1.47 -1.47 -0.90
C ARG A 52 1.09 -0.27 -0.04
N SER A 53 2.11 0.50 0.35
CA SER A 53 1.97 1.64 1.25
C SER A 53 0.73 2.47 0.94
N ARG A 54 -0.09 2.72 1.98
CA ARG A 54 -1.22 3.66 1.93
C ARG A 54 -0.78 5.12 1.91
N ALA A 55 0.54 5.37 1.87
CA ALA A 55 1.08 6.71 1.85
C ALA A 55 0.58 7.44 0.60
N PRO A 56 0.09 8.68 0.74
CA PRO A 56 -0.33 9.45 -0.41
C PRO A 56 0.87 9.68 -1.35
N HIS A 57 0.75 9.28 -2.61
CA HIS A 57 1.83 9.38 -3.59
C HIS A 57 2.18 10.83 -3.98
N ARG A 58 1.29 11.80 -3.68
CA ARG A 58 1.47 13.22 -3.96
C ARG A 58 1.04 14.06 -2.77
N THR A 59 1.87 14.06 -1.73
CA THR A 59 1.74 15.06 -0.67
C THR A 59 2.48 16.33 -1.07
N ARG A 60 1.83 17.49 -0.99
CA ARG A 60 2.50 18.81 -1.02
C ARG A 60 3.24 19.06 0.31
N ILE A 61 3.91 18.04 0.84
CA ILE A 61 4.77 18.17 2.00
C ILE A 61 6.11 18.65 1.45
N PRO A 62 6.55 19.87 1.77
CA PRO A 62 7.89 20.30 1.39
C PRO A 62 8.90 19.31 1.95
N SER A 63 9.91 18.96 1.16
CA SER A 63 11.00 18.11 1.63
C SER A 63 11.67 18.81 2.82
N ILE A 64 11.43 18.32 4.03
CA ILE A 64 12.10 18.83 5.23
C ILE A 64 13.54 18.36 5.14
N ARG A 65 14.49 19.31 5.18
CA ARG A 65 15.93 19.00 5.20
C ARG A 65 16.22 18.10 6.40
N GLY A 66 17.02 17.04 6.20
CA GLY A 66 17.34 16.07 7.26
C GLY A 66 17.89 16.70 8.54
N GLU A 67 18.62 17.82 8.40
CA GLU A 67 19.14 18.61 9.52
C GLU A 67 18.04 19.20 10.41
N LEU A 68 16.94 19.70 9.82
CA LEU A 68 15.80 20.22 10.59
C LEU A 68 15.10 19.11 11.36
N HIS A 69 15.01 17.91 10.77
CA HIS A 69 14.43 16.75 11.44
C HIS A 69 15.27 16.33 12.65
N ALA A 70 16.61 16.32 12.52
CA ALA A 70 17.52 16.02 13.62
C ALA A 70 17.42 17.05 14.76
N GLN A 71 17.31 18.34 14.42
CA GLN A 71 17.13 19.42 15.40
C GLN A 71 15.82 19.28 16.18
N VAL A 72 14.71 18.99 15.50
CA VAL A 72 13.40 18.78 16.15
C VAL A 72 13.43 17.56 17.07
N LEU A 73 14.08 16.47 16.65
CA LEU A 73 14.22 15.26 17.46
C LEU A 73 15.05 15.53 18.73
N ALA A 74 16.18 16.21 18.59
CA ALA A 74 17.03 16.61 19.72
C ALA A 74 16.26 17.52 20.70
N TYR A 75 15.49 18.48 20.18
CA TYR A 75 14.64 19.34 21.00
C TYR A 75 13.61 18.52 21.79
N HIS A 76 12.93 17.56 21.16
CA HIS A 76 11.95 16.70 21.82
C HIS A 76 12.55 15.79 22.88
N GLN A 77 13.77 15.28 22.67
CA GLN A 77 14.49 14.50 23.67
C GLN A 77 14.90 15.36 24.87
N ALA A 78 15.36 16.59 24.62
CA ALA A 78 15.72 17.54 25.67
C ALA A 78 14.49 18.12 26.40
N ASN A 79 13.31 18.11 25.77
CA ASN A 79 12.07 18.67 26.29
C ASN A 79 10.95 17.62 26.25
N PRO A 80 11.02 16.59 27.14
CA PRO A 80 10.00 15.57 27.19
C PRO A 80 8.62 16.19 27.48
N PRO A 81 7.53 15.62 26.93
CA PRO A 81 6.19 16.18 27.09
C PRO A 81 5.72 16.25 28.55
N SER A 82 6.31 15.46 29.46
CA SER A 82 6.12 15.54 30.90
C SER A 82 6.66 16.82 31.55
N ALA A 83 7.50 17.59 30.86
CA ALA A 83 8.08 18.85 31.33
C ALA A 83 7.26 20.09 30.93
N ARG A 84 6.21 19.94 30.11
CA ARG A 84 5.32 21.06 29.76
C ARG A 84 4.28 21.24 30.85
N ARG A 85 4.47 22.25 31.71
CA ARG A 85 3.36 22.80 32.52
C ARG A 85 2.28 23.27 31.54
N SER A 86 1.09 22.69 31.63
CA SER A 86 -0.15 23.24 31.06
C SER A 86 -0.30 24.68 31.54
N VAL A 87 -0.24 25.63 30.61
CA VAL A 87 -0.65 27.02 30.81
C VAL A 87 -2.16 27.09 30.60
#